data_AF-A0A7S4HVL8-F1
#
_entry.id   AF-A0A7S4HVL8-F1
#
_cell.length_a   1.000
_cell.length_b   1.000
_cell.length_c   1.000
_cell.angle_alpha   90.00
_cell.angle_beta   90.00
_cell.angle_gamma   90.00
#
_symmetry.space_group_name_H-M   'P 1'
#
loop_
_entity.id
_entity.type
_entity.pdbx_description
1 polymer ?
#
loop_
_entity_poly.entity_id
_entity_poly.type
_entity_poly.pdbx_seq_one_letter_code
_entity_poly.pdbx_strand_id
1 'polypeptide(L)'
;MPRASAALPRAAAQTSRFVQTEARIKELGITLPPPGGPKANYNIVCWESPTLLYVSGHLPIHLDGSMTTGAVGPDGLTLEEARGAARWCGLNLIATIQDQLGGDLDRVAKVVKLFGIVSSKQEFKEQHLVMNGASDVMMEVFGDRGYHARSAIGTNTLPLDASVEVEAIIKVKA
;
A
#
# COMPACT_ATOMS: atom_id res chain seq x y z
N MET A 1 40.89 -44.90 12.61
CA MET A 1 40.76 -43.45 12.35
C MET A 1 39.62 -43.26 11.35
N PRO A 2 38.51 -42.58 11.72
CA PRO A 2 37.24 -42.67 10.99
C PRO A 2 37.20 -41.72 9.80
N ARG A 3 36.56 -42.16 8.70
CA ARG A 3 36.25 -41.33 7.53
C ARG A 3 35.10 -40.38 7.88
N ALA A 4 35.35 -39.08 7.78
CA ALA A 4 34.32 -38.05 7.92
C ALA A 4 33.32 -38.16 6.75
N SER A 5 32.06 -38.45 7.08
CA SER A 5 30.94 -38.31 6.16
C SER A 5 30.51 -36.84 6.18
N ALA A 6 30.79 -36.12 5.10
CA ALA A 6 30.26 -34.78 4.87
C ALA A 6 28.79 -34.92 4.43
N ALA A 7 27.87 -34.59 5.32
CA ALA A 7 26.47 -34.43 4.97
C ALA A 7 26.31 -33.17 4.11
N LEU A 8 25.85 -33.33 2.88
CA LEU A 8 25.44 -32.21 2.03
C LEU A 8 24.23 -31.49 2.65
N PRO A 9 24.17 -30.15 2.62
CA PRO A 9 23.00 -29.44 3.08
C PRO A 9 21.82 -29.76 2.15
N ARG A 10 20.72 -30.25 2.73
CA ARG A 10 19.43 -30.33 2.03
C ARG A 10 18.99 -28.90 1.76
N ALA A 11 19.06 -28.46 0.51
CA ALA A 11 18.35 -27.28 0.05
C ALA A 11 16.86 -27.48 0.36
N ALA A 12 16.31 -26.63 1.22
CA ALA A 12 14.87 -26.60 1.46
C ALA A 12 14.21 -26.23 0.12
N ALA A 13 13.47 -27.17 -0.46
CA ALA A 13 12.66 -26.92 -1.63
C ALA A 13 11.61 -25.87 -1.25
N GLN A 14 11.82 -24.63 -1.69
CA GLN A 14 10.84 -23.55 -1.63
C GLN A 14 9.64 -23.99 -2.45
N THR A 15 8.63 -24.53 -1.77
CA THR A 15 7.37 -24.90 -2.40
C THR A 15 6.64 -23.60 -2.67
N SER A 16 6.73 -23.08 -3.89
CA SER A 16 5.97 -21.90 -4.31
C SER A 16 4.49 -22.25 -4.22
N ARG A 17 3.81 -21.74 -3.18
CA ARG A 17 2.36 -21.84 -3.08
C ARG A 17 1.75 -20.86 -4.07
N PHE A 18 0.71 -21.29 -4.79
CA PHE A 18 -0.08 -20.40 -5.62
C PHE A 18 -0.73 -19.31 -4.75
N VAL A 19 -0.33 -18.06 -4.96
CA VAL A 19 -0.83 -16.94 -4.16
C VAL A 19 -2.04 -16.33 -4.86
N GLN A 20 -3.19 -16.41 -4.19
CA GLN A 20 -4.49 -16.09 -4.77
C GLN A 20 -4.67 -14.58 -4.96
N THR A 21 -4.18 -13.79 -4.01
CA THR A 21 -4.28 -12.33 -4.06
C THR A 21 -3.51 -11.77 -5.28
N GLU A 22 -2.34 -12.29 -5.59
CA GLU A 22 -1.51 -11.90 -6.74
C GLU A 22 -2.12 -12.36 -8.06
N ALA A 23 -2.73 -13.55 -8.09
CA ALA A 23 -3.50 -14.00 -9.25
C ALA A 23 -4.65 -13.03 -9.53
N ARG A 24 -5.39 -12.62 -8.49
CA ARG A 24 -6.47 -11.63 -8.59
C ARG A 24 -5.98 -10.26 -9.07
N ILE A 25 -4.82 -9.79 -8.61
CA ILE A 25 -4.20 -8.57 -9.14
C ILE A 25 -3.98 -8.65 -10.66
N LYS A 26 -3.48 -9.80 -11.14
CA LYS A 26 -3.29 -10.04 -12.58
C LYS A 26 -4.62 -10.10 -13.34
N GLU A 27 -5.63 -10.76 -12.79
CA GLU A 27 -6.97 -10.85 -13.38
C GLU A 27 -7.66 -9.49 -13.50
N LEU A 28 -7.44 -8.60 -12.52
CA LEU A 28 -7.92 -7.21 -12.55
C LEU A 28 -7.13 -6.32 -13.52
N GLY A 29 -6.08 -6.83 -14.17
CA GLY A 29 -5.20 -6.04 -15.04
C GLY A 29 -4.40 -4.98 -14.28
N ILE A 30 -4.21 -5.16 -12.98
CA ILE A 30 -3.47 -4.21 -12.14
C ILE A 30 -1.98 -4.52 -12.22
N THR A 31 -1.20 -3.51 -12.59
CA THR A 31 0.26 -3.53 -12.44
C THR A 31 0.64 -2.74 -11.19
N LEU A 32 1.34 -3.39 -10.26
CA LEU A 32 1.87 -2.73 -9.08
C LEU A 32 3.13 -1.92 -9.45
N PRO A 33 3.30 -0.71 -8.91
CA PRO A 33 4.57 0.01 -9.02
C PRO A 33 5.68 -0.71 -8.24
N PRO A 34 6.96 -0.40 -8.49
CA PRO A 34 8.04 -0.86 -7.63
C PRO A 34 7.80 -0.43 -6.18
N PRO A 35 8.13 -1.28 -5.18
CA PRO A 35 7.99 -0.90 -3.78
C PRO A 35 8.81 0.35 -3.47
N GLY A 36 8.23 1.26 -2.68
CA GLY A 36 8.87 2.50 -2.31
C GLY A 36 10.01 2.29 -1.31
N GLY A 37 10.82 3.34 -1.13
CA GLY A 37 11.79 3.45 -0.03
C GLY A 37 11.51 4.69 0.83
N PRO A 38 12.03 4.74 2.07
CA PRO A 38 11.85 5.88 2.94
C PRO A 38 12.46 7.15 2.31
N LYS A 39 11.77 8.28 2.50
CA LYS A 39 12.20 9.59 1.96
C LYS A 39 13.02 10.42 2.96
N ALA A 40 13.22 9.89 4.16
CA ALA A 40 13.97 10.51 5.25
C ALA A 40 14.39 9.43 6.28
N ASN A 41 14.77 9.84 7.49
CA ASN A 41 15.26 8.96 8.56
C ASN A 41 14.13 8.21 9.29
N TYR A 42 13.43 7.31 8.59
CA TYR A 42 12.36 6.47 9.15
C TYR A 42 12.27 5.14 8.37
N ASN A 43 11.57 4.16 8.93
CA ASN A 43 11.28 2.91 8.24
C ASN A 43 10.00 3.04 7.40
N ILE A 44 10.01 2.53 6.17
CA ILE A 44 8.79 2.49 5.35
C ILE A 44 7.74 1.52 5.92
N VAL A 45 8.19 0.53 6.68
CA VAL A 45 7.39 -0.46 7.38
C VAL A 45 7.98 -0.75 8.76
N CYS A 46 7.13 -0.93 9.77
CA CYS A 46 7.53 -1.28 11.13
C CYS A 46 6.61 -2.36 11.71
N TRP A 47 7.20 -3.47 12.18
CA TRP A 47 6.47 -4.50 12.91
C TRP A 47 6.32 -4.09 14.38
N GLU A 48 5.08 -3.95 14.85
CA GLU A 48 4.81 -3.78 16.28
C GLU A 48 4.86 -5.13 17.01
N SER A 49 4.41 -6.20 16.34
CA SER A 49 4.41 -7.58 16.81
C SER A 49 4.48 -8.53 15.61
N PRO A 50 4.64 -9.85 15.78
CA PRO A 50 4.73 -10.79 14.64
C PRO A 50 3.54 -10.79 13.68
N THR A 51 2.44 -10.15 14.06
CA THR A 51 1.19 -10.14 13.28
C THR A 51 0.63 -8.75 13.03
N LEU A 52 1.26 -7.68 13.53
CA LEU A 52 0.78 -6.32 13.35
C LEU A 52 1.86 -5.46 12.68
N LEU A 53 1.53 -4.99 11.49
CA LEU A 53 2.41 -4.25 10.61
C LEU A 53 1.92 -2.82 10.44
N TYR A 54 2.75 -1.85 10.76
CA TYR A 54 2.54 -0.44 10.46
C TYR A 54 3.26 -0.11 9.17
N VAL A 55 2.55 0.53 8.24
CA VAL A 55 3.07 0.95 6.94
C VAL A 55 2.97 2.46 6.89
N SER A 56 4.11 3.13 6.73
CA SER A 56 4.23 4.59 6.67
C SER A 56 3.46 5.18 5.48
N GLY A 57 3.30 6.50 5.44
CA GLY A 57 2.60 7.19 4.35
C GLY A 57 3.18 6.89 2.96
N HIS A 58 2.29 6.59 2.01
CA HIS A 58 2.61 6.36 0.60
C HIS A 58 1.95 7.42 -0.28
N LEU A 59 2.72 7.87 -1.25
CA LEU A 59 2.38 8.95 -2.18
C LEU A 59 1.85 8.38 -3.52
N PRO A 60 1.20 9.19 -4.37
CA PRO A 60 0.51 8.73 -5.57
C PRO A 60 1.50 8.63 -6.73
N ILE A 61 2.49 7.75 -6.59
CA ILE A 61 3.55 7.52 -7.58
C ILE A 61 3.02 6.56 -8.65
N HIS A 62 3.10 6.98 -9.91
CA HIS A 62 2.68 6.22 -11.09
C HIS A 62 3.79 5.26 -11.55
N LEU A 63 3.48 4.37 -12.49
CA LEU A 63 4.44 3.38 -13.02
C LEU A 63 5.67 4.01 -13.67
N ASP A 64 5.53 5.19 -14.27
CA ASP A 64 6.62 5.93 -14.89
C ASP A 64 7.46 6.74 -13.87
N GLY A 65 7.11 6.65 -12.58
CA GLY A 65 7.76 7.39 -11.50
C GLY A 65 7.28 8.83 -11.34
N SER A 66 6.36 9.31 -12.19
CA SER A 66 5.66 10.58 -11.96
C SER A 66 4.76 10.50 -10.74
N MET A 67 4.34 11.65 -10.22
CA MET A 67 3.49 11.73 -9.02
C MET A 67 2.36 12.73 -9.26
N THR A 68 1.14 12.41 -8.83
CA THR A 68 0.06 13.40 -8.85
C THR A 68 0.27 14.43 -7.74
N THR A 69 0.53 15.67 -8.12
CA THR A 69 0.81 16.79 -7.21
C THR A 69 -0.30 17.85 -7.20
N GLY A 70 -0.27 18.71 -6.18
CA GLY A 70 -1.20 19.84 -6.02
C GLY A 70 -2.43 19.53 -5.16
N ALA A 71 -3.19 20.58 -4.84
CA ALA A 71 -4.35 20.50 -3.97
C ALA A 71 -5.67 20.33 -4.75
N VAL A 72 -6.61 19.59 -4.16
CA VAL A 72 -7.97 19.38 -4.69
C VAL A 72 -8.87 20.56 -4.41
N GLY A 73 -9.65 21.01 -5.40
CA GLY A 73 -10.61 22.09 -5.26
C GLY A 73 -10.52 23.12 -6.40
N PRO A 74 -11.12 24.32 -6.23
CA PRO A 74 -11.14 25.37 -7.25
C PRO A 74 -9.74 25.68 -7.79
N ASP A 75 -9.62 25.76 -9.12
CA ASP A 75 -8.37 26.01 -9.86
C ASP A 75 -7.23 25.02 -9.54
N GLY A 76 -7.56 23.85 -8.99
CA GLY A 76 -6.63 22.78 -8.64
C GLY A 76 -7.07 21.43 -9.22
N LEU A 77 -6.71 20.34 -8.54
CA LEU A 77 -7.13 19.00 -8.94
C LEU A 77 -8.64 18.84 -8.78
N THR A 78 -9.23 18.10 -9.72
CA THR A 78 -10.61 17.63 -9.61
C THR A 78 -10.72 16.48 -8.60
N LEU A 79 -11.95 16.22 -8.14
CA LEU A 79 -12.24 15.06 -7.27
C LEU A 79 -11.79 13.74 -7.91
N GLU A 80 -12.04 13.55 -9.21
CA GLU A 80 -11.71 12.31 -9.90
C GLU A 80 -10.20 12.10 -10.07
N GLU A 81 -9.45 13.15 -10.40
CA GLU A 81 -7.98 13.08 -10.46
C GLU A 81 -7.40 12.73 -9.08
N ALA A 82 -7.92 13.35 -8.03
CA ALA A 82 -7.50 13.08 -6.66
C ALA A 82 -7.89 11.67 -6.19
N ARG A 83 -9.07 11.18 -6.59
CA ARG A 83 -9.48 9.79 -6.34
C ARG A 83 -8.54 8.82 -7.05
N GLY A 84 -8.13 9.13 -8.28
CA GLY A 84 -7.07 8.41 -9.00
C GLY A 84 -5.74 8.42 -8.25
N ALA A 85 -5.35 9.57 -7.69
CA ALA A 85 -4.16 9.68 -6.84
C ALA A 85 -4.26 8.80 -5.58
N ALA A 86 -5.38 8.81 -4.88
CA ALA A 86 -5.61 7.94 -3.73
C ALA A 86 -5.53 6.44 -4.12
N ARG A 87 -6.02 6.08 -5.30
CA ARG A 87 -5.86 4.72 -5.84
C ARG A 87 -4.39 4.37 -6.03
N TRP A 88 -3.57 5.28 -6.56
CA TRP A 88 -2.12 5.08 -6.66
C TRP A 88 -1.45 4.93 -5.30
N CYS A 89 -1.82 5.73 -4.29
CA CYS A 89 -1.34 5.52 -2.91
C CYS A 89 -1.65 4.09 -2.43
N GLY A 90 -2.87 3.61 -2.69
CA GLY A 90 -3.29 2.23 -2.36
C GLY A 90 -2.45 1.16 -3.08
N LEU A 91 -2.16 1.34 -4.37
CA LEU A 91 -1.29 0.43 -5.12
C LEU A 91 0.15 0.43 -4.61
N ASN A 92 0.70 1.61 -4.28
CA ASN A 92 2.02 1.75 -3.71
C ASN A 92 2.12 1.07 -2.33
N LEU A 93 1.06 1.19 -1.50
CA LEU A 93 0.95 0.44 -0.24
C LEU A 93 0.98 -1.07 -0.48
N ILE A 94 0.18 -1.57 -1.42
CA ILE A 94 0.12 -3.00 -1.75
C ILE A 94 1.48 -3.51 -2.22
N ALA A 95 2.20 -2.75 -3.04
CA ALA A 95 3.54 -3.09 -3.50
C ALA A 95 4.53 -3.24 -2.32
N THR A 96 4.55 -2.26 -1.41
CA THR A 96 5.41 -2.32 -0.21
C THR A 96 5.01 -3.46 0.73
N ILE A 97 3.72 -3.73 0.90
CA ILE A 97 3.23 -4.86 1.70
C ILE A 97 3.64 -6.19 1.05
N GLN A 98 3.54 -6.31 -0.26
CA GLN A 98 3.96 -7.50 -0.99
C GLN A 98 5.45 -7.78 -0.78
N ASP A 99 6.29 -6.77 -0.97
CA ASP A 99 7.74 -6.86 -0.74
C ASP A 99 8.06 -7.31 0.70
N GLN A 100 7.45 -6.65 1.68
CA GLN A 100 7.62 -6.98 3.10
C GLN A 100 7.22 -8.42 3.44
N LEU A 101 6.23 -8.97 2.76
CA LEU A 101 5.71 -10.33 2.99
C LEU A 101 6.41 -11.40 2.14
N GLY A 102 7.45 -11.03 1.38
CA GLY A 102 8.21 -11.93 0.52
C GLY A 102 7.43 -12.38 -0.72
N GLY A 103 6.51 -11.54 -1.21
CA GLY A 103 5.68 -11.84 -2.36
C GLY A 103 4.46 -12.72 -2.08
N ASP A 104 4.02 -12.84 -0.81
CA ASP A 104 2.83 -13.62 -0.42
C ASP A 104 1.77 -12.73 0.25
N LEU A 105 0.95 -12.04 -0.56
CA LEU A 105 -0.15 -11.19 -0.09
C LEU A 105 -1.32 -11.98 0.53
N ASP A 106 -1.38 -13.30 0.38
CA ASP A 106 -2.34 -14.13 1.11
C ASP A 106 -2.03 -14.18 2.61
N ARG A 107 -0.83 -13.74 3.03
CA ARG A 107 -0.49 -13.55 4.46
C ARG A 107 -1.18 -12.35 5.09
N VAL A 108 -1.71 -11.41 4.31
CA VAL A 108 -2.56 -10.34 4.86
C VAL A 108 -3.82 -10.98 5.46
N ALA A 109 -4.02 -10.86 6.76
CA ALA A 109 -5.23 -11.32 7.43
C ALA A 109 -6.34 -10.26 7.35
N LYS A 110 -5.99 -8.98 7.51
CA LYS A 110 -6.93 -7.86 7.51
C LYS A 110 -6.20 -6.55 7.22
N VAL A 111 -6.75 -5.70 6.36
CA VAL A 111 -6.44 -4.27 6.37
C VAL A 111 -7.19 -3.68 7.57
N VAL A 112 -6.46 -3.34 8.64
CA VAL A 112 -7.08 -2.90 9.91
C VAL A 112 -7.57 -1.48 9.76
N LYS A 113 -6.71 -0.59 9.26
CA LYS A 113 -6.98 0.82 9.12
C LYS A 113 -6.25 1.41 7.94
N LEU A 114 -6.92 2.33 7.23
CA LEU A 114 -6.27 3.35 6.41
C LEU A 114 -6.40 4.73 7.08
N PHE A 115 -5.37 5.54 6.98
CA PHE A 115 -5.45 6.97 7.29
C PHE A 115 -5.05 7.77 6.07
N GLY A 116 -6.00 8.58 5.58
CA GLY A 116 -5.88 9.34 4.35
C GLY A 116 -5.78 10.83 4.60
N ILE A 117 -4.78 11.45 3.98
CA ILE A 117 -4.52 12.87 4.06
C ILE A 117 -4.59 13.43 2.64
N VAL A 118 -5.49 14.37 2.39
CA VAL A 118 -5.74 14.93 1.06
C VAL A 118 -5.32 16.40 1.05
N SER A 119 -4.36 16.77 0.21
CA SER A 119 -4.03 18.17 -0.05
C SER A 119 -5.27 18.85 -0.63
N SER A 120 -5.89 19.75 0.12
CA SER A 120 -7.23 20.29 -0.15
C SER A 120 -7.21 21.81 -0.09
N LYS A 121 -7.85 22.45 -1.05
CA LYS A 121 -8.25 23.87 -0.93
C LYS A 121 -9.27 24.01 0.20
N GLN A 122 -9.39 25.21 0.75
CA GLN A 122 -10.22 25.49 1.92
C GLN A 122 -11.69 25.13 1.70
N GLU A 123 -12.19 25.25 0.48
CA GLU A 123 -13.57 25.01 0.07
C GLU A 123 -13.88 23.51 -0.13
N PHE A 124 -12.86 22.67 -0.34
CA PHE A 124 -13.06 21.25 -0.63
C PHE A 124 -13.40 20.45 0.63
N LYS A 125 -14.51 19.69 0.60
CA LYS A 125 -15.05 18.92 1.74
C LYS A 125 -15.33 17.44 1.43
N GLU A 126 -14.84 16.97 0.28
CA GLU A 126 -15.15 15.63 -0.23
C GLU A 126 -13.96 14.66 -0.11
N GLN A 127 -13.10 14.85 0.90
CA GLN A 127 -11.94 13.98 1.14
C GLN A 127 -12.33 12.51 1.32
N HIS A 128 -13.54 12.26 1.84
CA HIS A 128 -14.11 10.92 1.96
C HIS A 128 -14.37 10.25 0.61
N LEU A 129 -14.69 11.01 -0.45
CA LEU A 129 -14.85 10.51 -1.81
C LEU A 129 -13.50 10.29 -2.49
N VAL A 130 -12.53 11.19 -2.29
CA VAL A 130 -11.14 11.00 -2.74
C VAL A 130 -10.59 9.69 -2.21
N MET A 131 -10.71 9.47 -0.90
CA MET A 131 -10.18 8.27 -0.25
C MET A 131 -10.86 6.97 -0.68
N ASN A 132 -12.00 7.01 -1.40
CA ASN A 132 -12.56 5.81 -2.00
C ASN A 132 -11.60 5.20 -3.01
N GLY A 133 -10.76 5.97 -3.72
CA GLY A 133 -9.77 5.40 -4.62
C GLY A 133 -8.82 4.39 -3.92
N ALA A 134 -8.34 4.74 -2.74
CA ALA A 134 -7.52 3.83 -1.93
C ALA A 134 -8.33 2.67 -1.34
N SER A 135 -9.57 2.93 -0.89
CA SER A 135 -10.42 1.90 -0.31
C SER A 135 -10.89 0.86 -1.33
N ASP A 136 -11.30 1.31 -2.50
CA ASP A 136 -11.77 0.49 -3.61
C ASP A 136 -10.69 -0.51 -4.01
N VAL A 137 -9.44 -0.06 -4.22
CA VAL A 137 -8.36 -0.98 -4.62
C VAL A 137 -8.00 -1.99 -3.52
N MET A 138 -8.10 -1.62 -2.24
CA MET A 138 -7.89 -2.58 -1.14
C MET A 138 -8.97 -3.66 -1.14
N MET A 139 -10.23 -3.30 -1.41
CA MET A 139 -11.35 -4.25 -1.50
C MET A 139 -11.28 -5.08 -2.79
N GLU A 140 -10.92 -4.47 -3.91
CA GLU A 140 -10.66 -5.13 -5.18
C GLU A 140 -9.61 -6.22 -5.01
N VAL A 141 -8.49 -5.94 -4.35
CA VAL A 141 -7.35 -6.87 -4.21
C VAL A 141 -7.59 -7.91 -3.11
N PHE A 142 -7.99 -7.49 -1.92
CA PHE A 142 -8.03 -8.36 -0.74
C PHE A 142 -9.42 -8.96 -0.44
N GLY A 143 -10.47 -8.55 -1.17
CA GLY A 143 -11.86 -8.95 -0.90
C GLY A 143 -12.31 -8.48 0.49
N ASP A 144 -12.98 -9.35 1.26
CA ASP A 144 -13.50 -9.04 2.60
C ASP A 144 -12.40 -8.60 3.60
N ARG A 145 -11.16 -9.09 3.39
CA ARG A 145 -9.99 -8.68 4.18
C ARG A 145 -9.58 -7.24 3.89
N GLY A 146 -10.01 -6.70 2.76
CA GLY A 146 -9.76 -5.33 2.31
C GLY A 146 -10.64 -4.29 2.97
N TYR A 147 -11.78 -4.65 3.59
CA TYR A 147 -12.59 -3.69 4.36
C TYR A 147 -11.86 -3.27 5.64
N HIS A 148 -11.83 -1.98 5.94
CA HIS A 148 -11.00 -1.39 7.00
C HIS A 148 -11.70 -0.23 7.70
N ALA A 149 -11.23 0.11 8.91
CA ALA A 149 -11.52 1.41 9.50
C ALA A 149 -10.80 2.51 8.71
N ARG A 150 -11.35 3.73 8.65
CA ARG A 150 -10.77 4.82 7.88
C ARG A 150 -10.95 6.17 8.56
N SER A 151 -9.95 7.04 8.40
CA SER A 151 -10.17 8.50 8.51
C SER A 151 -9.67 9.16 7.23
N ALA A 152 -10.36 10.20 6.78
CA ALA A 152 -9.99 11.00 5.62
C ALA A 152 -10.04 12.47 6.02
N ILE A 153 -8.90 13.16 5.97
CA ILE A 153 -8.79 14.55 6.38
C ILE A 153 -8.23 15.42 5.25
N GLY A 154 -8.55 16.71 5.28
CA GLY A 154 -7.93 17.71 4.42
C GLY A 154 -6.71 18.34 5.12
N THR A 155 -5.67 18.62 4.34
CA THR A 155 -4.51 19.45 4.75
C THR A 155 -4.28 20.54 3.71
N ASN A 156 -3.57 21.61 4.06
CA ASN A 156 -3.21 22.68 3.12
C ASN A 156 -1.99 22.33 2.24
N THR A 157 -1.16 21.38 2.67
CA THR A 157 0.00 20.89 1.91
C THR A 157 0.42 19.50 2.39
N LEU A 158 1.08 18.75 1.50
CA LEU A 158 1.80 17.52 1.80
C LEU A 158 3.27 17.65 1.38
N PRO A 159 4.18 16.78 1.87
CA PRO A 159 5.54 16.71 1.40
C PRO A 159 5.60 16.53 -0.13
N LEU A 160 6.60 17.16 -0.76
CA LEU A 160 6.83 17.06 -2.21
C LEU A 160 5.64 17.53 -3.08
N ASP A 161 4.75 18.35 -2.51
CA ASP A 161 3.50 18.79 -3.14
C ASP A 161 2.58 17.63 -3.55
N ALA A 162 2.66 16.47 -2.89
CA ALA A 162 1.79 15.34 -3.19
C ALA A 162 0.30 15.71 -3.00
N SER A 163 -0.56 15.14 -3.84
CA SER A 163 -2.00 15.38 -3.77
C SER A 163 -2.69 14.59 -2.65
N VAL A 164 -2.24 13.36 -2.42
CA VAL A 164 -2.78 12.45 -1.41
C VAL A 164 -1.64 11.69 -0.75
N GLU A 165 -1.76 11.42 0.54
CA GLU A 165 -0.90 10.50 1.28
C GLU A 165 -1.76 9.50 2.05
N VAL A 166 -1.40 8.22 1.99
CA VAL A 166 -2.13 7.15 2.68
C VAL A 166 -1.17 6.26 3.45
N GLU A 167 -1.43 6.08 4.74
CA GLU A 167 -0.75 5.09 5.59
C GLU A 167 -1.71 3.95 5.94
N ALA A 168 -1.15 2.82 6.39
CA ALA A 168 -1.94 1.63 6.69
C ALA A 168 -1.47 0.89 7.94
N ILE A 169 -2.42 0.23 8.61
CA ILE A 169 -2.16 -0.78 9.62
C ILE A 169 -2.70 -2.11 9.08
N ILE A 170 -1.83 -3.12 9.04
CA ILE A 170 -2.12 -4.42 8.46
C ILE A 170 -1.98 -5.51 9.53
N LYS A 171 -3.00 -6.34 9.66
CA LYS A 171 -2.90 -7.60 10.40
C LYS A 171 -2.37 -8.66 9.45
N VAL A 172 -1.31 -9.35 9.84
CA VAL A 172 -0.69 -10.47 9.11
C VAL A 172 -1.01 -11.77 9.84
N LYS A 173 -1.17 -12.86 9.08
CA LYS A 173 -1.31 -14.21 9.62
C LYS A 173 -0.04 -14.61 10.39
N ALA A 174 -0.22 -15.26 11.54
CA ALA A 174 0.87 -15.85 12.31
C ALA A 174 1.56 -16.98 11.55
#